data_AF-A0A183I285-F1
#
_entry.id   AF-A0A183I285-F1
#
_cell.length_a   1.000
_cell.length_b   1.000
_cell.length_c   1.000
_cell.angle_alpha   90.00
_cell.angle_beta   90.00
_cell.angle_gamma   90.00
#
_symmetry.space_group_name_H-M   'P 1'
#
loop_
_entity.id
_entity.type
_entity.pdbx_description
1 polymer ?
#
loop_
_entity_poly.entity_id
_entity_poly.type
_entity_poly.pdbx_seq_one_letter_code
_entity_poly.pdbx_strand_id
1 'polypeptide(L)'
;MEVLEVLEKVAMIVGQQIRRGSDLLAMERISNCDLNLKEQGSLLRHDTMYVTEKRGLQSKKRVRNVFLFENCVVLTKPKLSRSWRGNTFDELKYKSSIQVCLFFQYT
;
A
#
# COMPACT_ATOMS: atom_id res chain seq x y z
N MET A 1 3.70 6.28 37.43
CA MET A 1 4.11 7.05 36.24
C MET A 1 4.84 6.15 35.25
N GLU A 2 5.84 5.38 35.68
CA GLU A 2 6.59 4.42 34.84
C GLU A 2 5.74 3.32 34.18
N VAL A 3 4.81 2.69 34.91
CA VAL A 3 3.95 1.62 34.36
C VAL A 3 3.04 2.13 33.23
N LEU A 4 2.52 3.35 33.34
CA LEU A 4 1.64 3.93 32.32
C LEU A 4 2.41 4.14 31.01
N GLU A 5 3.61 4.69 31.09
CA GLU A 5 4.48 4.91 29.94
C GLU A 5 4.86 3.58 29.24
N VAL A 6 5.12 2.53 30.02
CA VAL A 6 5.39 1.19 29.48
C VAL A 6 4.15 0.64 28.76
N LEU A 7 2.96 0.75 29.36
CA LEU A 7 1.72 0.29 28.75
C LEU A 7 1.40 1.04 27.44
N GLU A 8 1.63 2.35 27.40
CA GLU A 8 1.46 3.16 26.19
C GLU A 8 2.42 2.72 25.07
N LYS A 9 3.69 2.48 25.40
CA LYS A 9 4.68 1.95 24.43
C LYS A 9 4.27 0.59 23.90
N VAL A 10 3.83 -0.33 24.77
CA VAL A 10 3.38 -1.66 24.36
C VAL A 10 2.16 -1.57 23.45
N ALA A 11 1.16 -0.76 23.81
CA ALA A 11 -0.03 -0.55 22.99
C ALA A 11 0.31 0.00 21.61
N MET A 12 1.23 0.97 21.55
CA MET A 12 1.73 1.53 20.29
C MET A 12 2.41 0.46 19.42
N ILE A 13 3.33 -0.33 20.00
CA ILE A 13 4.06 -1.38 19.28
C ILE A 13 3.09 -2.44 18.75
N VAL A 14 2.17 -2.92 19.59
CA VAL A 14 1.18 -3.94 19.20
C VAL A 14 0.28 -3.40 18.09
N GLY A 15 -0.19 -2.16 18.19
CA GLY A 15 -0.98 -1.51 17.15
C GLY A 15 -0.23 -1.37 15.82
N GLN A 16 1.07 -1.07 15.86
CA GLN A 16 1.92 -1.05 14.67
C GLN A 16 2.07 -2.44 14.04
N GLN A 17 2.26 -3.49 14.84
CA GLN A 17 2.39 -4.86 14.32
C GLN A 17 1.10 -5.36 13.68
N ILE A 18 -0.06 -5.08 14.28
CA ILE A 18 -1.37 -5.44 13.70
C ILE A 18 -1.55 -4.77 12.34
N ARG A 19 -1.22 -3.48 12.25
CA ARG A 19 -1.27 -2.74 10.99
C ARG A 19 -0.32 -3.33 9.95
N ARG A 20 0.93 -3.57 10.32
CA ARG A 20 1.92 -4.18 9.43
C ARG A 20 1.45 -5.52 8.88
N GLY A 21 0.83 -6.35 9.72
CA GLY A 21 0.21 -7.61 9.30
C GLY A 21 -0.91 -7.40 8.27
N SER A 22 -1.80 -6.43 8.52
CA SER A 22 -2.86 -6.05 7.57
C SER A 22 -2.30 -5.56 6.23
N ASP A 23 -1.27 -4.71 6.27
CA ASP A 23 -0.63 -4.15 5.08
C ASP A 23 0.04 -5.26 4.24
N LEU A 24 0.69 -6.23 4.89
CA LEU A 24 1.28 -7.41 4.24
C LEU A 24 0.21 -8.32 3.62
N LEU A 25 -0.89 -8.59 4.33
CA LEU A 25 -2.01 -9.35 3.77
C LEU A 25 -2.64 -8.64 2.55
N ALA A 26 -2.65 -7.30 2.54
CA ALA A 26 -3.07 -6.54 1.37
C ALA A 26 -2.07 -6.66 0.21
N MET A 27 -0.76 -6.67 0.51
CA MET A 27 0.30 -6.85 -0.48
C MET A 27 0.21 -8.21 -1.18
N GLU A 28 -0.13 -9.29 -0.47
CA GLU A 28 -0.33 -10.63 -1.05
C GLU A 28 -1.47 -10.68 -2.09
N ARG A 29 -2.40 -9.71 -2.06
CA ARG A 29 -3.48 -9.61 -3.06
C ARG A 29 -3.04 -8.89 -4.33
N ILE A 30 -1.82 -8.34 -4.39
CA ILE A 30 -1.33 -7.64 -5.58
C ILE A 30 -1.07 -8.64 -6.70
N SER A 31 -1.64 -8.37 -7.89
CA SER A 31 -1.48 -9.23 -9.07
C SER A 31 -0.87 -8.47 -10.24
N ASN A 32 -0.18 -9.22 -11.12
CA ASN A 32 0.44 -8.72 -12.36
C ASN A 32 1.39 -7.55 -12.11
N CYS A 33 2.15 -7.59 -11.01
CA CYS A 33 3.18 -6.60 -10.72
C CYS A 33 4.48 -7.02 -11.40
N ASP A 34 5.07 -6.12 -12.17
CA ASP A 34 6.33 -6.36 -12.88
C ASP A 34 7.57 -6.15 -11.99
N LEU A 35 7.37 -5.77 -10.72
CA LEU A 35 8.45 -5.57 -9.74
C LEU A 35 8.56 -6.76 -8.79
N ASN A 36 9.79 -7.11 -8.40
CA ASN A 36 10.00 -7.95 -7.23
C ASN A 36 9.80 -7.12 -5.95
N LEU A 37 8.59 -7.14 -5.39
CA LEU A 37 8.23 -6.36 -4.19
C LEU A 37 9.14 -6.65 -2.98
N LYS A 38 9.70 -7.87 -2.88
CA LYS A 38 10.60 -8.25 -1.79
C LYS A 38 11.96 -7.53 -1.86
N GLU A 39 12.35 -7.05 -3.04
CA GLU A 39 13.58 -6.29 -3.25
C GLU A 39 13.37 -4.76 -3.12
N GLN A 40 12.13 -4.31 -2.91
CA GLN A 40 11.81 -2.88 -2.78
C GLN A 40 11.96 -2.35 -1.34
N GLY A 41 12.53 -3.16 -0.44
CA GLY A 41 12.69 -2.86 0.97
C GLY A 41 11.42 -3.09 1.80
N SER A 42 11.38 -2.56 3.01
CA SER A 42 10.25 -2.72 3.93
C SER A 42 8.99 -2.02 3.43
N LEU A 43 7.83 -2.67 3.55
CA LEU A 43 6.53 -2.03 3.39
C LEU A 43 6.26 -1.13 4.62
N LEU A 44 6.28 0.18 4.40
CA LEU A 44 6.11 1.20 5.44
C LEU A 44 4.63 1.51 5.70
N ARG A 45 3.81 1.53 4.63
CA ARG A 45 2.39 1.86 4.72
C ARG A 45 1.57 1.33 3.56
N HIS A 46 0.37 0.86 3.85
CA HIS A 46 -0.71 0.68 2.88
C HIS A 46 -1.91 1.58 3.23
N ASP A 47 -2.51 2.21 2.21
CA ASP A 47 -3.78 2.93 2.37
C ASP A 47 -4.56 3.04 1.05
N THR A 48 -5.84 3.36 1.13
CA THR A 48 -6.68 3.70 -0.03
C THR A 48 -6.86 5.21 -0.12
N MET A 49 -6.39 5.82 -1.20
CA MET A 49 -6.46 7.27 -1.39
C MET A 49 -6.79 7.67 -2.83
N TYR A 50 -7.15 8.94 -2.98
CA TYR A 50 -7.35 9.53 -4.30
C TYR A 50 -6.02 9.94 -4.90
N VAL A 51 -5.69 9.36 -6.05
CA VAL A 51 -4.52 9.69 -6.87
C VAL A 51 -4.98 10.44 -8.10
N THR A 52 -4.35 11.60 -8.35
CA THR A 52 -4.57 12.38 -9.57
C THR A 52 -3.56 11.98 -10.62
N GLU A 53 -4.00 11.21 -11.61
CA GLU A 53 -3.19 10.79 -12.75
C GLU A 53 -3.23 11.89 -13.82
N LYS A 54 -2.08 12.50 -14.14
CA LYS A 54 -1.95 13.45 -15.25
C LYS A 54 -1.55 12.72 -16.54
N ARG A 55 -2.18 13.09 -17.66
CA ARG A 55 -1.83 12.64 -19.01
C ARG A 55 -1.89 13.85 -19.95
N GLY A 56 -0.74 14.47 -20.20
CA GLY A 56 -0.66 15.77 -20.87
C GLY A 56 -1.42 16.85 -20.10
N LEU A 57 -2.33 17.56 -20.78
CA LEU A 57 -3.19 18.59 -20.19
C LEU A 57 -4.39 18.04 -19.40
N GLN A 58 -4.69 16.74 -19.51
CA GLN A 58 -5.81 16.12 -18.81
C GLN A 58 -5.38 15.55 -17.46
N SER A 59 -6.22 15.73 -16.44
CA SER A 59 -6.03 15.10 -15.13
C SER A 59 -7.26 14.28 -14.74
N LYS A 60 -7.05 13.11 -14.16
CA LYS A 60 -8.14 12.26 -13.67
C LYS A 60 -7.89 11.79 -12.25
N LYS A 61 -8.82 12.13 -11.35
CA LYS A 61 -8.82 11.66 -9.96
C LYS A 61 -9.35 10.22 -9.92
N ARG A 62 -8.63 9.34 -9.23
CA ARG A 62 -8.92 7.91 -9.15
C ARG A 62 -8.66 7.40 -7.74
N VAL A 63 -9.54 6.54 -7.22
CA VAL A 63 -9.24 5.80 -5.98
C VAL A 63 -8.23 4.68 -6.30
N ARG A 64 -7.16 4.62 -5.54
CA ARG A 64 -6.09 3.62 -5.64
C ARG A 64 -5.73 3.10 -4.26
N ASN A 65 -5.36 1.82 -4.22
CA ASN A 65 -4.60 1.30 -3.08
C ASN A 65 -3.14 1.68 -3.33
N VAL A 66 -2.50 2.25 -2.32
CA VAL A 66 -1.13 2.77 -2.39
C VAL A 66 -0.30 2.02 -1.38
N PHE A 67 0.80 1.42 -1.85
CA PHE A 67 1.77 0.72 -1.03
C PHE A 67 3.06 1.52 -1.06
N LEU A 68 3.48 2.00 0.10
CA LEU A 68 4.73 2.74 0.28
C LEU A 68 5.80 1.77 0.77
N PHE A 69 6.75 1.45 -0.09
CA PHE A 69 7.98 0.73 0.26
C PHE A 69 9.13 1.72 0.41
N GLU A 70 10.24 1.29 1.00
CA GLU A 70 11.47 2.09 1.12
C GLU A 70 11.99 2.58 -0.24
N ASN A 71 11.97 1.70 -1.25
CA ASN A 71 12.56 2.01 -2.55
C ASN A 71 11.53 2.46 -3.61
N CYS A 72 10.23 2.27 -3.38
CA CYS A 72 9.21 2.60 -4.37
C CYS A 72 7.81 2.85 -3.78
N VAL A 73 6.95 3.49 -4.55
CA VAL A 73 5.51 3.56 -4.31
C VAL A 73 4.80 2.72 -5.36
N VAL A 74 3.93 1.80 -4.94
CA VAL A 74 3.14 0.96 -5.84
C VAL A 74 1.67 1.36 -5.78
N LEU A 75 1.08 1.58 -6.96
CA LEU A 75 -0.32 1.94 -7.14
C LEU A 75 -1.09 0.75 -7.71
N THR A 76 -2.19 0.38 -7.06
CA THR A 76 -3.06 -0.72 -7.51
C THR A 76 -4.53 -0.31 -7.53
N LYS A 77 -5.35 -1.12 -8.21
CA LYS A 77 -6.80 -0.94 -8.31
C LYS A 77 -7.50 -2.22 -7.84
N PRO A 78 -8.48 -2.14 -6.93
CA PRO A 78 -9.28 -3.31 -6.57
C PRO A 78 -10.06 -3.81 -7.79
N LYS A 79 -10.06 -5.12 -7.97
CA LYS A 79 -10.86 -5.82 -8.96
C LYS A 79 -11.95 -6.57 -8.20
N LEU A 80 -13.18 -6.16 -8.43
CA LEU A 80 -14.33 -6.84 -7.86
C LEU A 80 -14.42 -8.24 -8.48
N SER A 81 -14.16 -9.26 -7.68
CA SER A 81 -14.39 -10.64 -8.07
C SER A 81 -15.86 -10.97 -7.84
N ARG A 82 -16.61 -11.25 -8.91
CA ARG A 82 -17.96 -11.83 -8.79
C ARG A 82 -17.80 -13.34 -8.61
N SER A 83 -17.54 -13.81 -7.40
CA SER A 83 -17.71 -15.23 -7.09
C SER A 83 -19.14 -15.48 -6.61
N TRP A 84 -19.80 -16.48 -7.21
CA TRP A 84 -21.17 -16.91 -6.87
C TRP A 84 -21.25 -17.63 -5.50
N ARG A 85 -20.11 -17.78 -4.79
CA ARG A 85 -19.97 -18.62 -3.59
C ARG A 85 -19.36 -17.92 -2.37
N GLY A 86 -19.59 -16.62 -2.22
CA GLY A 86 -19.23 -15.89 -1.00
C GLY A 86 -17.74 -15.54 -0.91
N ASN A 87 -17.50 -14.31 -0.41
CA ASN A 87 -16.24 -13.70 -0.01
C ASN A 87 -14.95 -14.35 -0.52
N THR A 88 -14.47 -13.94 -1.69
CA THR A 88 -13.10 -14.23 -2.11
C THR A 88 -12.40 -12.92 -2.45
N PHE A 89 -11.58 -12.49 -1.49
CA PHE A 89 -10.53 -11.47 -1.51
C PHE A 89 -10.41 -10.65 -2.81
N ASP A 90 -10.69 -9.34 -2.72
CA ASP A 90 -10.50 -8.39 -3.81
C ASP A 90 -9.05 -8.40 -4.29
N GLU A 91 -8.83 -8.94 -5.50
CA GLU A 91 -7.54 -8.90 -6.20
C GLU A 91 -7.15 -7.42 -6.42
N LEU A 92 -5.91 -7.06 -6.09
CA LEU A 92 -5.38 -5.71 -6.30
C LEU A 92 -4.53 -5.69 -7.57
N LYS A 93 -5.15 -5.30 -8.69
CA LYS A 93 -4.45 -5.23 -9.98
C LYS A 93 -3.43 -4.08 -9.97
N TYR A 94 -2.17 -4.41 -10.23
CA TYR A 94 -1.09 -3.43 -10.43
C TYR A 94 -1.45 -2.39 -11.50
N LYS A 95 -1.03 -1.14 -11.27
CA LYS A 95 -1.25 -0.01 -12.20
C LYS A 95 0.04 0.70 -12.58
N SER A 96 0.83 1.06 -11.60
CA SER A 96 2.10 1.74 -11.81
C SER A 96 2.93 1.70 -10.54
N SER A 97 4.21 1.99 -10.69
CA SER A 97 5.13 2.22 -9.59
C SER A 97 5.90 3.51 -9.83
N ILE A 98 6.40 4.10 -8.75
CA ILE A 98 7.26 5.27 -8.79
C ILE A 98 8.48 4.95 -7.91
N GLN A 99 9.67 4.94 -8.49
CA GLN A 99 10.91 4.68 -7.77
C GLN A 99 11.25 5.89 -6.87
N VAL A 100 11.59 5.66 -5.61
CA VAL A 100 11.86 6.73 -4.63
C VAL A 100 13.15 7.50 -4.98
N CYS A 101 14.12 6.88 -5.65
CA CYS A 101 15.26 7.62 -6.22
C CYS A 101 14.84 8.75 -7.18
N LEU A 102 13.68 8.62 -7.84
CA LEU A 102 13.13 9.67 -8.69
C LEU A 102 12.32 10.71 -7.91
N PHE A 103 11.85 10.43 -6.68
CA PHE A 103 11.09 11.40 -5.90
C PHE A 103 11.95 12.57 -5.38
N PHE A 104 13.20 12.31 -4.99
CA PHE A 104 14.12 13.36 -4.51
C PHE A 104 14.67 14.26 -5.62
N GLN A 105 14.44 13.95 -6.90
CA GLN A 105 14.87 14.81 -8.01
C GLN A 105 13.83 15.85 -8.44
N TYR A 106 12.61 15.77 -7.89
CA TYR A 106 11.49 16.64 -8.28
C TYR A 106 10.79 17.32 -7.09
N THR A 107 11.41 17.30 -5.91
CA THR A 107 11.09 18.17 -4.76
C THR A 107 12.27 19.05 -4.47
#